data_AF-A0A6A6MRM4-F1
#
_entry.id   AF-A0A6A6MRM4-F1
#
_cell.length_a   1.000
_cell.length_b   1.000
_cell.length_c   1.000
_cell.angle_alpha   90.00
_cell.angle_beta   90.00
_cell.angle_gamma   90.00
#
_symmetry.space_group_name_H-M   'P 1'
#
loop_
_entity.id
_entity.type
_entity.pdbx_description
1 polymer ?
#
loop_
_entity_poly.entity_id
_entity_poly.type
_entity_poly.pdbx_seq_one_letter_code
_entity_poly.pdbx_strand_id
1 'polypeptide(L)'
;MEKYDSKVFKTSLIGEPVIVFCGTAGQKFLFSNENNLVNLWWPKSVRKLFNSALVNVVGDEAKRMRKMLSTFLTPNALKGYTQKIDLVTRQHIAIHWEGDQNGTQGHFAPF
;
A
#
# COMPACT_ATOMS: atom_id res chain seq x y z
N MET A 1 -5.99 20.42 7.83
CA MET A 1 -7.35 19.84 7.93
C MET A 1 -8.20 20.78 8.78
N GLU A 2 -8.24 22.07 8.42
CA GLU A 2 -8.80 23.15 9.27
C GLU A 2 -10.23 23.54 8.87
N LYS A 3 -10.69 23.10 7.69
CA LYS A 3 -12.02 23.45 7.16
C LYS A 3 -13.16 22.66 7.83
N TYR A 4 -12.86 21.53 8.46
CA TYR A 4 -13.82 20.73 9.22
C TYR A 4 -13.31 20.62 10.65
N ASP A 5 -13.88 21.41 11.56
CA ASP A 5 -13.56 21.43 12.99
C ASP A 5 -13.94 20.12 13.72
N SER A 6 -14.53 19.17 12.99
CA SER A 6 -15.00 17.89 13.54
C SER A 6 -14.00 16.76 13.33
N LYS A 7 -13.75 16.00 14.39
CA LYS A 7 -13.01 14.74 14.38
C LYS A 7 -13.67 13.66 13.50
N VAL A 8 -14.93 13.84 13.12
CA VAL A 8 -15.68 12.97 12.21
C VAL A 8 -16.57 13.82 11.30
N PHE A 9 -16.49 13.66 9.98
CA PHE A 9 -17.37 14.38 9.05
C PHE A 9 -17.83 13.50 7.90
N LYS A 10 -18.95 13.88 7.28
CA LYS A 10 -19.52 13.19 6.11
C LYS A 10 -19.10 13.91 4.83
N THR A 11 -18.77 13.14 3.80
CA THR A 11 -18.48 13.66 2.46
C THR A 11 -18.84 12.63 1.39
N SER A 12 -18.59 12.94 0.11
CA SER A 12 -18.66 11.98 -0.98
C SER A 12 -17.27 11.78 -1.57
N LEU A 13 -16.86 10.54 -1.72
CA LEU A 13 -15.59 10.16 -2.32
C LEU A 13 -15.83 9.13 -3.43
N ILE A 14 -15.42 9.46 -4.65
CA ILE A 14 -15.59 8.59 -5.84
C ILE A 14 -17.08 8.23 -6.04
N GLY A 15 -17.97 9.22 -5.84
CA GLY A 15 -19.42 9.06 -6.00
C GLY A 15 -20.11 8.29 -4.88
N GLU A 16 -19.38 7.83 -3.87
CA GLU A 16 -19.93 7.07 -2.74
C GLU A 16 -20.00 7.95 -1.48
N PRO A 17 -21.10 7.91 -0.71
CA PRO A 17 -21.18 8.63 0.56
C PRO A 17 -20.27 7.98 1.61
N VAL A 18 -19.39 8.77 2.23
CA VAL A 18 -18.40 8.28 3.19
C VAL A 18 -18.38 9.11 4.46
N ILE A 19 -18.03 8.46 5.57
CA ILE A 19 -17.73 9.10 6.85
C ILE A 19 -16.22 9.04 7.06
N VAL A 20 -15.60 10.19 7.25
CA VAL A 20 -14.16 10.33 7.46
C VAL A 20 -13.89 10.50 8.95
N PHE A 21 -13.10 9.59 9.51
CA PHE A 21 -12.61 9.66 10.88
C PHE A 21 -11.21 10.29 10.89
N CYS A 22 -11.03 11.34 11.68
CA CYS A 22 -9.78 12.11 11.73
C CYS A 22 -9.02 11.88 13.04
N GLY A 23 -7.69 11.91 12.95
CA GLY A 23 -6.80 11.78 14.11
C GLY A 23 -6.69 10.37 14.69
N THR A 24 -5.86 10.24 15.72
CA THR A 24 -5.48 8.96 16.32
C THR A 24 -6.66 8.19 16.92
N ALA A 25 -7.63 8.88 17.52
CA ALA A 25 -8.82 8.25 18.08
C ALA A 25 -9.67 7.57 17.00
N GLY A 26 -9.85 8.23 15.85
CA GLY A 26 -10.56 7.67 14.70
C GLY A 26 -9.86 6.46 14.10
N GLN A 27 -8.54 6.55 13.92
CA GLN A 27 -7.74 5.42 13.45
C GLN A 27 -7.83 4.23 14.41
N LYS A 28 -7.66 4.46 15.72
CA LYS A 28 -7.79 3.40 16.73
C LYS A 28 -9.19 2.76 16.70
N PHE A 29 -10.25 3.56 16.60
CA PHE A 29 -11.61 3.05 16.47
C PHE A 29 -11.76 2.13 15.26
N LEU A 30 -11.30 2.55 14.08
CA LEU A 30 -11.41 1.73 12.86
C LEU A 30 -10.60 0.44 12.96
N PHE A 31 -9.32 0.52 13.35
CA PHE A 31 -8.44 -0.66 13.38
C PHE A 31 -8.72 -1.62 14.54
N SER A 32 -9.21 -1.15 15.69
CA SER A 32 -9.59 -2.03 16.80
C SER A 32 -10.93 -2.74 16.59
N ASN A 33 -11.74 -2.31 15.62
CA ASN A 33 -13.05 -2.89 15.33
C ASN A 33 -13.11 -3.60 13.97
N GLU A 34 -11.95 -3.91 13.36
CA GLU A 34 -11.88 -4.65 12.10
C GLU A 34 -12.53 -6.04 12.25
N ASN A 35 -13.44 -6.39 11.33
CA ASN A 35 -14.24 -7.62 11.34
C ASN A 35 -15.22 -7.74 12.51
N ASN A 36 -15.49 -6.66 13.24
CA ASN A 36 -16.54 -6.58 14.26
C ASN A 36 -17.60 -5.55 13.86
N LEU A 37 -17.28 -4.26 14.00
CA LEU A 37 -18.18 -3.17 13.62
C LEU A 37 -17.92 -2.66 12.20
N VAL A 38 -16.72 -2.89 11.67
CA VAL A 38 -16.31 -2.39 10.36
C VAL A 38 -15.58 -3.47 9.57
N ASN A 39 -15.77 -3.46 8.24
CA ASN A 39 -15.06 -4.30 7.29
C ASN A 39 -14.33 -3.43 6.26
N LEU A 40 -13.29 -3.99 5.64
CA LEU A 40 -12.60 -3.35 4.54
C LEU A 40 -13.57 -3.15 3.37
N TRP A 41 -13.54 -1.95 2.80
CA TRP A 41 -14.38 -1.59 1.67
C TRP A 41 -13.55 -0.86 0.63
N TRP A 42 -13.80 -1.18 -0.63
CA TRP A 42 -13.18 -0.53 -1.78
C TRP A 42 -14.24 -0.07 -2.79
N PRO A 43 -14.06 1.09 -3.43
CA PRO A 43 -14.89 1.48 -4.58
C PRO A 43 -14.88 0.39 -5.65
N LYS A 44 -15.97 0.29 -6.43
CA LYS A 44 -16.10 -0.75 -7.48
C LYS A 44 -14.96 -0.70 -8.49
N SER A 45 -14.50 0.50 -8.85
CA SER A 45 -13.35 0.70 -9.75
C SER A 45 -12.07 0.08 -9.19
N VAL A 46 -11.80 0.29 -7.89
CA VAL A 46 -10.63 -0.27 -7.21
C VAL A 46 -10.71 -1.79 -7.14
N ARG A 47 -11.88 -2.35 -6.82
CA ARG A 47 -12.07 -3.81 -6.84
C ARG A 47 -11.84 -4.41 -8.22
N LYS A 48 -12.24 -3.73 -9.29
CA LYS A 48 -11.99 -4.19 -10.67
C LYS A 48 -10.50 -4.22 -11.01
N LEU A 49 -9.73 -3.24 -10.53
CA LEU A 49 -8.28 -3.19 -10.74
C LEU A 49 -7.55 -4.29 -9.96
N PHE A 50 -7.96 -4.53 -8.71
CA PHE A 50 -7.29 -5.46 -7.80
C PHE A 50 -7.93 -6.84 -7.73
N ASN A 51 -8.92 -7.16 -8.56
CA ASN A 51 -9.71 -8.40 -8.60
C ASN A 51 -9.54 -9.35 -7.38
N SER A 52 -8.89 -10.50 -7.55
CA SER A 52 -8.64 -11.52 -6.50
C SER A 52 -7.41 -11.24 -5.62
N ALA A 53 -6.97 -9.98 -5.52
CA ALA A 53 -5.83 -9.62 -4.68
C ALA A 53 -6.17 -9.69 -3.20
N LEU A 54 -5.15 -9.96 -2.41
CA LEU A 54 -5.16 -9.98 -0.94
C LEU A 54 -5.81 -8.74 -0.31
N VAL A 55 -5.64 -7.58 -0.94
CA VAL A 55 -6.20 -6.31 -0.48
C VAL A 55 -7.73 -6.26 -0.54
N ASN A 56 -8.38 -7.18 -1.25
CA ASN A 56 -9.84 -7.24 -1.37
C ASN A 56 -10.49 -8.32 -0.47
N VAL A 57 -9.68 -9.12 0.24
CA VAL A 57 -10.18 -10.19 1.10
C VAL A 57 -10.55 -9.64 2.47
N VAL A 58 -11.68 -10.10 3.02
CA VAL A 58 -12.22 -9.69 4.33
C VAL A 58 -12.46 -10.87 5.26
N GLY A 59 -12.72 -10.61 6.54
CA GLY A 59 -13.07 -11.65 7.50
C GLY A 59 -11.91 -12.60 7.82
N ASP A 60 -12.26 -13.83 8.18
CA ASP A 60 -11.28 -14.82 8.67
C ASP A 60 -10.32 -15.30 7.57
N GLU A 61 -10.74 -15.27 6.31
CA GLU A 61 -9.85 -15.54 5.17
C GLU A 61 -8.73 -14.51 5.11
N ALA A 62 -9.05 -13.22 5.26
CA ALA A 62 -8.05 -12.15 5.30
C ALA A 62 -7.07 -12.34 6.46
N LYS A 63 -7.56 -12.72 7.65
CA LYS A 63 -6.70 -13.01 8.82
C LYS A 63 -5.74 -14.15 8.52
N ARG A 64 -6.24 -15.25 7.94
CA ARG A 64 -5.41 -16.41 7.57
C ARG A 64 -4.34 -16.04 6.56
N MET A 65 -4.71 -15.28 5.53
CA MET A 65 -3.77 -14.85 4.49
C MET A 65 -2.72 -13.88 5.03
N ARG A 66 -3.10 -12.89 5.86
CA ARG A 66 -2.14 -11.97 6.50
C ARG A 66 -1.16 -12.72 7.41
N LYS A 67 -1.63 -13.71 8.16
CA LYS A 67 -0.76 -14.58 8.98
C LYS A 67 0.23 -15.37 8.12
N MET A 68 -0.18 -15.82 6.93
CA MET A 68 0.72 -16.48 6.00
C MET A 68 1.73 -15.49 5.40
N LEU A 69 1.33 -14.28 5.00
CA LEU A 69 2.25 -13.26 4.49
C LEU A 69 3.28 -12.81 5.52
N SER A 70 2.90 -12.72 6.80
CA SER A 70 3.82 -12.28 7.85
C SER A 70 5.01 -13.22 8.05
N THR A 71 4.92 -14.49 7.63
CA THR A 71 6.06 -15.42 7.66
C THR A 71 7.12 -15.09 6.61
N PHE A 72 6.73 -14.47 5.48
CA PHE A 72 7.65 -13.98 4.46
C PHE A 72 8.24 -12.60 4.79
N LEU A 73 7.59 -11.85 5.69
CA LEU A 73 8.01 -10.50 6.11
C LEU A 73 8.72 -10.51 7.47
N THR A 74 9.38 -11.61 7.82
CA THR A 74 10.16 -11.69 9.06
C THR A 74 11.42 -10.80 9.00
N PRO A 75 11.95 -10.35 10.14
CA PRO A 75 13.17 -9.52 10.16
C PRO A 75 14.35 -10.16 9.40
N ASN A 76 14.51 -11.48 9.51
CA ASN A 76 15.56 -12.21 8.80
C ASN A 76 15.32 -12.24 7.28
N ALA A 77 14.08 -12.48 6.84
CA ALA A 77 13.73 -12.44 5.41
C ALA A 77 13.95 -11.02 4.83
N LEU A 78 13.48 -9.98 5.53
CA LEU A 78 13.64 -8.59 5.13
C LEU A 78 15.12 -8.17 5.02
N LYS A 79 15.98 -8.66 5.94
CA LYS A 79 17.43 -8.42 5.86
C LYS A 79 18.01 -9.00 4.56
N GLY A 80 17.63 -10.23 4.20
CA GLY A 80 18.03 -10.85 2.94
C GLY A 80 17.50 -10.09 1.71
N TYR A 81 16.25 -9.61 1.75
CA TYR A 81 15.69 -8.81 0.67
C TYR A 81 16.42 -7.48 0.50
N THR A 82 16.75 -6.79 1.59
CA THR A 82 17.47 -5.51 1.56
C THR A 82 18.82 -5.65 0.89
N GLN A 83 19.58 -6.72 1.20
CA GLN A 83 20.86 -6.99 0.55
C GLN A 83 20.72 -7.20 -0.96
N LYS A 84 19.69 -7.96 -1.38
CA LYS A 84 19.44 -8.22 -2.80
C LYS A 84 18.97 -6.96 -3.54
N ILE A 85 18.11 -6.16 -2.90
CA ILE A 85 17.64 -4.89 -3.45
C ILE A 85 18.82 -3.92 -3.61
N ASP A 86 19.70 -3.79 -2.62
CA ASP A 86 20.92 -2.95 -2.70
C ASP A 86 21.82 -3.39 -3.86
N LEU A 87 22.08 -4.69 -3.99
CA LEU A 87 22.89 -5.22 -5.09
C LEU A 87 22.31 -4.89 -6.47
N VAL A 88 21.04 -5.20 -6.70
CA VAL A 88 20.37 -4.95 -8.00
C VAL A 88 20.30 -3.46 -8.30
N THR A 89 20.06 -2.63 -7.28
CA THR A 89 20.01 -1.18 -7.42
C THR A 89 21.36 -0.63 -7.86
N ARG A 90 22.46 -1.02 -7.19
CA ARG A 90 23.82 -0.58 -7.56
C ARG A 90 24.21 -1.02 -8.96
N GLN A 91 23.89 -2.25 -9.34
CA GLN A 91 24.13 -2.74 -10.70
C GLN A 91 23.35 -1.92 -11.73
N HIS A 92 22.08 -1.62 -11.46
CA HIS A 92 21.27 -0.80 -12.36
C HIS A 92 21.87 0.61 -12.53
N ILE A 93 22.29 1.24 -11.44
CA ILE A 93 22.96 2.56 -11.47
C ILE A 93 24.23 2.51 -12.32
N ALA A 94 25.12 1.54 -12.07
CA ALA A 94 26.39 1.44 -12.78
C ALA A 94 26.20 1.21 -14.30
N ILE A 95 25.24 0.37 -14.67
CA ILE A 95 25.00 0.00 -16.07
C ILE A 95 24.26 1.11 -16.83
N HIS A 96 23.26 1.73 -16.20
CA HIS A 96 22.31 2.58 -16.92
C HIS A 96 22.42 4.07 -16.60
N TRP A 97 23.02 4.46 -15.46
CA TRP A 97 23.11 5.87 -15.05
C TRP A 97 24.53 6.41 -15.05
N GLU A 98 25.54 5.58 -14.71
CA GLU A 98 26.95 6.02 -14.68
C GLU A 98 27.65 5.88 -16.05
N GLY A 99 27.02 5.21 -17.02
CA GLY A 99 27.55 4.96 -18.37
C GLY A 99 27.24 6.03 -19.44
N ASP A 100 26.45 7.07 -19.16
CA ASP A 100 26.00 8.05 -20.17
C ASP A 100 26.88 9.32 -20.26
N GLN A 101 28.16 9.22 -19.88
CA GLN A 101 29.13 10.32 -20.06
C GLN A 101 29.85 10.29 -21.41
N ASN A 102 29.65 9.26 -22.23
CA ASN A 102 30.19 9.17 -23.58
C ASN A 102 29.07 9.23 -24.65
N GLY A 103 28.36 10.36 -24.72
CA GLY A 103 27.95 10.94 -25.99
C GLY A 103 27.02 10.16 -26.93
N THR A 104 26.08 9.35 -26.45
CA THR A 104 24.95 8.90 -27.28
C THR A 104 23.62 9.04 -26.54
N GLN A 105 22.97 10.19 -26.79
CA GLN A 105 21.57 10.53 -26.56
C GLN A 105 20.77 9.52 -25.73
N GLY A 106 20.54 9.90 -24.47
CA GLY A 106 19.65 9.24 -23.53
C GLY A 106 18.31 8.85 -24.14
N HIS A 107 18.15 7.56 -24.37
CA HIS A 107 16.84 6.94 -24.41
C HIS A 107 16.58 6.43 -23.00
N PHE A 108 15.80 7.18 -22.22
CA PHE A 108 15.22 6.68 -20.98
C PHE A 108 14.56 5.33 -21.29
N ALA A 109 15.08 4.24 -20.71
CA ALA A 109 14.44 2.95 -20.79
C ALA A 109 13.05 3.08 -20.12
N PRO A 110 11.94 2.80 -20.83
CA PRO A 110 10.63 2.87 -20.21
C PRO A 110 10.47 1.70 -19.25
N PHE A 111 9.79 1.98 -18.14
CA PHE A 111 9.17 0.96 -17.28
C PHE A 111 8.10 0.19 -18.06
#